data_AF-A0A950MUY0-F1
#
_entry.id   AF-A0A950MUY0-F1
#
_cell.length_a   1.000
_cell.length_b   1.000
_cell.length_c   1.000
_cell.angle_alpha   90.00
_cell.angle_beta   90.00
_cell.angle_gamma   90.00
#
_symmetry.space_group_name_H-M   'P 1'
#
loop_
_entity.id
_entity.type
_entity.pdbx_description
1 polymer ?
#
loop_
_entity_poly.entity_id
_entity_poly.type
_entity_poly.pdbx_seq_one_letter_code
_entity_poly.pdbx_strand_id
1 'polypeptide(L)'
;MNQRLLERLRLAKRGLRFDQVALRFTERLQSGLEAAVPAGKTLIVMVTAPIRLPAKTAAALTQKISDFLAQPPKRREFRDTINGNEVRVRLVAGVVRGQSRVMTFVHNPDADSDALLNTTQSLLAQMTA
;
A
#
# COMPACT_ATOMS: atom_id res chain seq x y z
N MET A 1 -3.92 2.59 28.89
CA MET A 1 -2.88 2.73 27.84
C MET A 1 -3.34 1.96 26.60
N ASN A 2 -3.61 2.63 25.48
CA ASN A 2 -4.36 2.08 24.34
C ASN A 2 -3.50 1.20 23.41
N GLN A 3 -3.94 -0.03 23.13
CA GLN A 3 -3.27 -0.98 22.23
C GLN A 3 -2.98 -0.41 20.83
N ARG A 4 -3.88 0.43 20.28
CA ARG A 4 -3.68 1.10 18.98
C ARG A 4 -2.47 2.02 18.94
N LEU A 5 -2.09 2.64 20.07
CA LEU A 5 -0.91 3.49 20.15
C LEU A 5 0.38 2.65 20.16
N LEU A 6 0.38 1.52 20.88
CA LEU A 6 1.52 0.60 20.90
C LEU A 6 1.76 -0.04 19.53
N GLU A 7 0.69 -0.40 18.82
CA GLU A 7 0.78 -0.95 17.47
C GLU A 7 1.32 0.10 16.49
N ARG A 8 0.82 1.35 16.55
CA ARG A 8 1.37 2.47 15.78
C ARG A 8 2.83 2.74 16.08
N LEU A 9 3.25 2.69 17.34
CA LEU A 9 4.65 2.87 17.72
C LEU A 9 5.53 1.71 17.24
N ARG A 10 5.04 0.47 17.26
CA ARG A 10 5.75 -0.70 16.70
C ARG A 10 5.89 -0.60 15.19
N LEU A 11 4.85 -0.15 14.49
CA LEU A 11 4.88 0.06 13.04
C LEU A 11 5.78 1.26 12.67
N ALA A 12 5.76 2.33 13.45
CA ALA A 12 6.68 3.46 13.29
C ALA A 12 8.14 3.04 13.50
N LYS A 13 8.42 2.14 14.46
CA LYS A 13 9.75 1.52 14.61
C LYS A 13 10.19 0.68 13.40
N ARG A 14 9.24 0.25 12.55
CA ARG A 14 9.52 -0.39 11.25
C ARG A 14 9.61 0.62 10.09
N GLY A 15 9.70 1.91 10.40
CA GLY A 15 9.83 2.98 9.43
C GLY A 15 8.51 3.39 8.76
N LEU A 16 7.35 2.90 9.22
CA LEU A 16 6.06 3.29 8.66
C LEU A 16 5.64 4.69 9.14
N ARG A 17 5.12 5.49 8.22
CA ARG A 17 4.65 6.85 8.48
C ARG A 17 3.15 6.90 8.65
N PHE A 18 2.71 7.62 9.68
CA PHE A 18 1.32 7.83 10.05
C PHE A 18 0.99 9.31 10.29
N ASP A 19 1.83 10.23 9.79
CA ASP A 19 1.50 11.65 9.81
C ASP A 19 0.34 11.97 8.86
N GLN A 20 -0.21 13.18 9.00
CA GLN A 20 -1.40 13.59 8.26
C GLN A 20 -1.24 13.53 6.74
N VAL A 21 -0.04 13.78 6.20
CA VAL A 21 0.20 13.70 4.75
C VAL A 21 0.13 12.25 4.29
N ALA A 22 0.78 11.35 5.02
CA ALA A 22 0.74 9.91 4.74
C ALA A 22 -0.69 9.34 4.84
N LEU A 23 -1.44 9.69 5.89
CA LEU A 23 -2.81 9.21 6.07
C LEU A 23 -3.75 9.67 4.95
N ARG A 24 -3.75 10.97 4.63
CA ARG A 24 -4.59 11.51 3.56
C ARG A 24 -4.21 10.97 2.18
N PHE A 25 -2.92 10.72 1.96
CA PHE A 25 -2.43 10.08 0.74
C PHE A 25 -2.98 8.65 0.62
N THR A 26 -2.87 7.86 1.68
CA THR A 26 -3.39 6.49 1.74
C THR A 26 -4.90 6.45 1.52
N GLU A 27 -5.67 7.28 2.22
CA GLU A 27 -7.14 7.35 2.08
C GLU A 27 -7.54 7.66 0.62
N ARG A 28 -6.89 8.65 0.00
CA ARG A 28 -7.16 9.02 -1.39
C ARG A 28 -6.89 7.88 -2.35
N LEU A 29 -5.79 7.16 -2.15
CA LEU A 29 -5.40 6.06 -3.01
C LEU A 29 -6.34 4.85 -2.84
N GLN A 30 -6.76 4.55 -1.61
CA GLN A 30 -7.74 3.51 -1.31
C GLN A 30 -9.07 3.80 -2.00
N SER A 31 -9.64 4.99 -1.82
CA SER A 31 -10.91 5.36 -2.45
C SER A 31 -10.84 5.36 -3.99
N GLY A 32 -9.70 5.74 -4.57
CA GLY A 32 -9.52 5.75 -6.03
C GLY A 32 -9.40 4.36 -6.66
N LEU A 33 -9.03 3.34 -5.89
CA LEU A 33 -8.70 2.01 -6.42
C LEU A 33 -9.62 0.89 -5.95
N GLU A 34 -10.42 1.11 -4.91
CA GLU A 34 -11.24 0.06 -4.28
C GLU A 34 -12.14 -0.68 -5.29
N ALA A 35 -12.76 0.05 -6.21
CA ALA A 35 -13.61 -0.52 -7.25
C ALA A 35 -12.83 -1.25 -8.35
N ALA A 36 -11.56 -0.91 -8.57
CA ALA A 36 -10.71 -1.50 -9.60
C ALA A 36 -10.07 -2.83 -9.16
N VAL A 37 -9.94 -3.07 -7.84
CA VAL A 37 -9.33 -4.31 -7.34
C VAL A 37 -10.28 -5.50 -7.55
N PRO A 38 -9.84 -6.56 -8.26
CA PRO A 38 -10.66 -7.74 -8.50
C PRO A 38 -11.16 -8.38 -7.21
N ALA A 39 -12.37 -8.98 -7.26
CA ALA A 39 -12.92 -9.71 -6.13
C ALA A 39 -11.99 -10.85 -5.68
N GLY A 40 -11.91 -11.07 -4.36
CA GLY A 40 -11.05 -12.09 -3.77
C GLY A 40 -9.54 -11.78 -3.85
N LYS A 41 -9.17 -10.55 -4.26
CA LYS A 41 -7.79 -10.06 -4.27
C LYS A 41 -7.62 -8.86 -3.34
N THR A 42 -6.40 -8.70 -2.86
CA THR A 42 -5.95 -7.51 -2.12
C THR A 42 -4.76 -6.90 -2.84
N LEU A 43 -4.77 -5.58 -2.98
CA LEU A 43 -3.69 -4.81 -3.54
C LEU A 43 -2.85 -4.21 -2.42
N ILE A 44 -1.57 -4.55 -2.36
CA ILE A 44 -0.61 -3.96 -1.42
C ILE A 44 0.22 -2.92 -2.16
N VAL A 45 0.31 -1.72 -1.60
CA VAL A 45 1.04 -0.58 -2.15
C VAL A 45 2.03 -0.06 -1.10
N MET A 46 3.32 -0.05 -1.43
CA MET A 46 4.38 0.54 -0.63
C MET A 46 4.88 1.81 -1.32
N VAL A 47 5.00 2.91 -0.58
CA VAL A 47 5.46 4.21 -1.10
C VAL A 47 6.52 4.78 -0.17
N THR A 48 7.67 5.19 -0.71
CA THR A 48 8.70 5.86 0.10
C THR A 48 8.31 7.30 0.43
N ALA A 49 8.74 7.76 1.59
CA ALA A 49 8.64 9.14 2.04
C ALA A 49 9.94 9.92 1.75
N PRO A 50 9.93 11.27 1.77
CA PRO A 50 8.76 12.14 1.93
C PRO A 50 7.91 12.22 0.65
N ILE A 51 6.59 12.33 0.81
CA ILE A 51 5.66 12.56 -0.31
C ILE A 51 5.53 14.06 -0.53
N ARG A 52 6.30 14.60 -1.48
CA ARG A 52 6.36 16.05 -1.75
C ARG A 52 5.15 16.56 -2.51
N LEU A 53 4.58 15.75 -3.40
CA LEU A 53 3.48 16.12 -4.29
C LEU A 53 2.28 15.15 -4.11
N PRO A 54 1.65 15.08 -2.93
CA PRO A 54 0.73 14.00 -2.57
C PRO A 54 -0.45 13.83 -3.54
N ALA A 55 -1.08 14.92 -3.99
CA ALA A 55 -2.18 14.84 -4.93
C ALA A 55 -1.73 14.33 -6.31
N LYS A 56 -0.60 14.83 -6.83
CA LYS A 56 -0.05 14.40 -8.13
C LYS A 56 0.43 12.96 -8.09
N THR A 57 1.13 12.57 -7.02
CA THR A 57 1.59 11.19 -6.82
C THR A 57 0.42 10.24 -6.70
N ALA A 58 -0.63 10.59 -5.94
CA ALA A 58 -1.81 9.74 -5.82
C ALA A 58 -2.54 9.57 -7.16
N ALA A 59 -2.72 10.64 -7.94
CA ALA A 59 -3.37 10.58 -9.25
C ALA A 59 -2.57 9.72 -10.25
N ALA A 60 -1.27 9.96 -10.37
CA ALA A 60 -0.40 9.20 -11.26
C ALA A 60 -0.33 7.71 -10.86
N LEU A 61 -0.26 7.44 -9.55
CA LEU A 61 -0.23 6.08 -9.03
C LEU A 61 -1.58 5.36 -9.22
N THR A 62 -2.70 6.05 -9.01
CA THR A 62 -4.04 5.51 -9.28
C THR A 62 -4.15 5.08 -10.74
N GLN A 63 -3.82 5.96 -11.68
CA GLN A 63 -3.87 5.64 -13.10
C GLN A 63 -2.98 4.43 -13.44
N LYS A 64 -1.72 4.44 -12.97
CA LYS A 64 -0.77 3.36 -13.26
C LYS A 64 -1.23 2.02 -12.69
N ILE A 65 -1.82 2.02 -11.50
CA ILE A 65 -2.39 0.81 -10.90
C ILE A 65 -3.60 0.34 -11.70
N SER A 66 -4.50 1.24 -12.11
CA SER A 66 -5.65 0.88 -12.94
C SER A 66 -5.20 0.21 -14.26
N ASP A 67 -4.19 0.77 -14.92
CA ASP A 67 -3.61 0.20 -16.15
C ASP A 67 -2.95 -1.17 -15.88
N PHE A 68 -2.32 -1.33 -14.71
CA PHE A 68 -1.75 -2.60 -14.26
C PHE A 68 -2.82 -3.65 -13.99
N LEU A 69 -3.95 -3.28 -13.37
CA LEU A 69 -5.06 -4.18 -13.07
C LEU A 69 -5.86 -4.58 -14.31
N ALA A 70 -5.86 -3.75 -15.36
CA ALA A 70 -6.47 -4.07 -16.65
C ALA A 70 -5.64 -5.06 -17.49
N GLN A 71 -4.36 -5.26 -17.16
CA GLN A 71 -3.48 -6.19 -17.89
C GLN A 71 -3.77 -7.66 -17.53
N PRO A 72 -3.41 -8.61 -18.43
CA PRO A 72 -3.59 -10.03 -18.17
C PRO A 72 -2.86 -10.49 -16.89
N PRO A 73 -3.37 -11.51 -16.18
CA PRO A 73 -2.97 -11.88 -14.82
C PRO A 73 -1.54 -12.46 -14.67
N LYS A 74 -0.75 -12.48 -15.75
CA LYS A 74 0.64 -12.95 -15.75
C LYS A 74 1.55 -12.04 -14.90
N ARG A 75 1.21 -10.75 -14.77
CA ARG A 75 1.98 -9.80 -13.94
C ARG A 75 1.22 -9.53 -12.64
N ARG A 76 1.82 -9.91 -11.51
CA ARG A 76 1.23 -9.71 -10.16
C ARG A 76 1.89 -8.59 -9.36
N GLU A 77 2.92 -7.97 -9.92
CA GLU A 77 3.71 -6.96 -9.25
C GLU A 77 4.35 -5.98 -10.25
N PHE A 78 4.53 -4.73 -9.80
CA PHE A 78 5.44 -3.79 -10.43
C PHE A 78 6.16 -2.92 -9.39
N ARG A 79 7.31 -2.40 -9.80
CA ARG A 79 8.06 -1.35 -9.12
C ARG A 79 8.21 -0.17 -10.06
N ASP A 80 8.16 1.04 -9.52
CA ASP A 80 8.29 2.27 -10.28
C ASP A 80 8.79 3.43 -9.41
N THR A 81 9.13 4.55 -10.03
CA THR A 81 9.36 5.83 -9.34
C THR A 81 8.37 6.88 -9.84
N ILE A 82 7.53 7.41 -8.96
CA ILE A 82 6.50 8.39 -9.29
C ILE A 82 6.75 9.66 -8.49
N ASN A 83 7.03 10.77 -9.19
CA ASN A 83 7.30 12.09 -8.57
C ASN A 83 8.37 12.05 -7.46
N GLY A 84 9.38 11.20 -7.60
CA GLY A 84 10.45 11.02 -6.62
C GLY A 84 10.12 10.10 -5.45
N ASN A 85 8.96 9.43 -5.47
CA ASN A 85 8.62 8.37 -4.54
C ASN A 85 8.84 7.02 -5.23
N GLU A 86 9.63 6.15 -4.62
CA GLU A 86 9.68 4.75 -5.02
C GLU A 86 8.37 4.09 -4.63
N VAL A 87 7.78 3.38 -5.59
CA VAL A 87 6.52 2.71 -5.42
C VAL A 87 6.67 1.26 -5.77
N ARG A 88 6.06 0.42 -4.93
CA ARG A 88 5.92 -0.99 -5.21
C ARG A 88 4.49 -1.44 -4.99
N VAL A 89 3.99 -2.21 -5.93
CA VAL A 89 2.61 -2.68 -5.93
C VAL A 89 2.60 -4.17 -6.17
N ARG A 90 1.86 -4.90 -5.34
CA ARG A 90 1.64 -6.34 -5.50
C ARG A 90 0.18 -6.68 -5.32
N LEU A 91 -0.37 -7.47 -6.25
CA LEU A 91 -1.70 -8.03 -6.17
C LEU A 91 -1.61 -9.45 -5.59
N VAL A 92 -2.23 -9.67 -4.43
CA VAL A 92 -2.23 -10.96 -3.72
C VAL A 92 -3.64 -11.55 -3.65
N ALA A 93 -3.73 -12.87 -3.47
CA ALA A 93 -5.00 -13.54 -3.22
C ALA A 93 -5.45 -13.37 -1.77
N GLY A 94 -6.77 -13.43 -1.54
CA GLY A 94 -7.36 -13.25 -0.23
C GLY A 94 -7.86 -11.82 -0.03
N VAL A 95 -8.92 -11.68 0.77
CA VAL A 95 -9.49 -10.41 1.22
C VAL A 95 -9.69 -10.53 2.72
N VAL A 96 -9.18 -9.56 3.48
CA VAL A 96 -9.50 -9.46 4.91
C VAL A 96 -10.92 -8.93 5.02
N ARG A 97 -11.83 -9.73 5.60
CA ARG A 97 -13.24 -9.33 5.78
C ARG A 97 -13.32 -8.00 6.56
N GLY A 98 -14.11 -7.06 6.05
CA GLY A 98 -14.32 -5.76 6.70
C GLY A 98 -13.19 -4.74 6.50
N GLN A 99 -12.19 -5.02 5.64
CA GLN A 99 -11.15 -4.06 5.28
C GLN A 99 -11.19 -3.67 3.80
N SER A 100 -10.60 -2.52 3.47
CA SER A 100 -10.39 -2.12 2.08
C SER A 100 -9.56 -3.17 1.35
N ARG A 101 -9.91 -3.44 0.09
CA ARG A 101 -9.11 -4.30 -0.80
C ARG A 101 -7.78 -3.66 -1.20
N VAL A 102 -7.52 -2.42 -0.76
CA VAL A 102 -6.31 -1.66 -1.02
C VAL A 102 -5.61 -1.36 0.31
N MET A 103 -4.40 -1.88 0.47
CA MET A 103 -3.56 -1.63 1.63
C MET A 103 -2.37 -0.78 1.22
N THR A 104 -2.34 0.47 1.68
CA THR A 104 -1.28 1.41 1.33
C THR A 104 -0.44 1.77 2.54
N PHE A 105 0.87 1.65 2.39
CA PHE A 105 1.86 1.92 3.41
C PHE A 105 2.84 2.97 2.90
N VAL A 106 3.03 4.02 3.70
CA VAL A 106 4.09 5.01 3.48
C VAL A 106 5.23 4.66 4.43
N HIS A 107 6.45 4.55 3.93
CA HIS A 107 7.62 4.19 4.74
C HIS A 107 8.78 5.15 4.50
N ASN A 108 9.67 5.27 5.48
CA ASN A 108 10.91 6.03 5.31
C ASN A 108 11.82 5.31 4.28
N PRO A 109 12.67 6.04 3.55
CA PRO A 109 13.49 5.49 2.47
C PRO A 109 14.56 4.50 2.94
N ASP A 110 14.97 4.60 4.20
CA ASP A 110 15.86 3.67 4.92
C ASP A 110 15.17 2.35 5.33
N ALA A 111 13.85 2.26 5.23
CA ALA A 111 13.13 1.03 5.50
C ALA A 111 13.17 0.08 4.30
N ASP A 112 13.45 -1.21 4.56
CA ASP A 112 13.46 -2.25 3.55
C ASP A 112 12.03 -2.54 3.04
N SER A 113 11.74 -2.06 1.84
CA SER A 113 10.43 -2.23 1.19
C SER A 113 10.12 -3.69 0.83
N ASP A 114 11.13 -4.53 0.57
CA ASP A 114 10.97 -5.98 0.33
C ASP A 114 10.54 -6.67 1.62
N ALA A 115 11.24 -6.41 2.71
CA ALA A 115 10.92 -6.99 4.00
C ALA A 115 9.51 -6.59 4.47
N LEU A 116 9.14 -5.31 4.32
CA LEU A 116 7.80 -4.84 4.67
C LEU A 116 6.72 -5.49 3.79
N LEU A 117 6.90 -5.55 2.47
CA LEU A 117 5.93 -6.14 1.56
C LEU A 117 5.72 -7.64 1.85
N ASN A 118 6.81 -8.39 2.00
CA ASN A 118 6.77 -9.82 2.29
C ASN A 118 6.13 -10.09 3.66
N THR A 119 6.45 -9.26 4.67
CA THR A 119 5.83 -9.39 6.00
C THR A 119 4.32 -9.15 5.94
N THR A 120 3.88 -8.10 5.24
CA THR A 120 2.46 -7.79 5.07
C THR A 120 1.74 -8.93 4.35
N GLN A 121 2.32 -9.47 3.29
CA GLN A 121 1.75 -10.60 2.57
C GLN A 121 1.61 -11.85 3.47
N SER A 122 2.64 -12.19 4.24
CA SER A 122 2.60 -13.31 5.18
C SER A 122 1.58 -13.13 6.30
N LEU A 123 1.37 -11.90 6.76
CA LEU A 123 0.33 -11.58 7.75
C LEU A 123 -1.07 -11.71 7.13
N LEU A 124 -1.26 -11.22 5.91
CA LEU A 124 -2.53 -11.35 5.21
C LEU A 124 -2.92 -12.81 5.00
N ALA A 125 -1.96 -13.64 4.59
CA ALA A 125 -2.19 -15.07 4.42
C ALA A 125 -2.72 -15.75 5.70
N GLN A 126 -2.30 -15.28 6.89
CA GLN A 126 -2.79 -15.79 8.18
C GLN A 126 -4.20 -15.27 8.54
N MET A 127 -4.59 -14.11 8.02
CA MET A 127 -5.89 -13.48 8.32
C MET A 127 -6.98 -13.87 7.32
N THR A 128 -6.61 -14.38 6.14
CA THR A 128 -7.52 -14.82 5.10
C THR A 128 -7.64 -16.34 4.98
N ALA A 129 -6.94 -17.08 5.85
CA ALA A 129 -7.04 -18.53 5.99
C ALA A 129 -8.35 -18.95 6.67
#